data_AF-A0A955K7N0-F1
#
_entry.id   AF-A0A955K7N0-F1
#
_cell.length_a   1.000
_cell.length_b   1.000
_cell.length_c   1.000
_cell.angle_alpha   90.00
_cell.angle_beta   90.00
_cell.angle_gamma   90.00
#
_symmetry.space_group_name_H-M   'P 1'
#
loop_
_entity.id
_entity.type
_entity.pdbx_description
1 polymer ?
#
loop_
_entity_poly.entity_id
_entity_poly.type
_entity_poly.pdbx_seq_one_letter_code
_entity_poly.pdbx_strand_id
1 'polypeptide(L)'
;MKNIIPAMQKNNIKRLITLTGGDALLSDEKKTIIQVFTRPIFKLTAGKILKDGENHLALLENSGLDWTTIRSPVMNEFGNPKKFQLKNTPPNPLRTVHRQSVALAIVNQLEDEAFIKKSPFIYRK
;
A
#
# COMPACT_ATOMS: atom_id res chain seq x y z
N MET A 1 8.60 10.30 -2.46
CA MET A 1 9.77 9.38 -2.33
C MET A 1 11.11 9.94 -2.80
N LYS A 2 11.15 10.86 -3.77
CA LYS A 2 12.39 11.48 -4.28
C LYS A 2 13.31 12.14 -3.23
N ASN A 3 12.76 12.56 -2.09
CA ASN A 3 13.54 13.16 -1.00
C ASN A 3 13.83 12.17 0.14
N ILE A 4 12.87 11.32 0.48
CA ILE A 4 12.98 10.37 1.61
C ILE A 4 14.00 9.28 1.29
N ILE A 5 13.96 8.67 0.10
CA ILE A 5 14.88 7.60 -0.27
C ILE A 5 16.35 8.06 -0.21
N PRO A 6 16.76 9.17 -0.86
CA PRO A 6 18.15 9.64 -0.77
C PRO A 6 18.56 10.01 0.66
N ALA A 7 17.66 10.62 1.44
CA ALA A 7 17.95 10.95 2.84
C ALA A 7 18.19 9.69 3.68
N MET A 8 17.39 8.65 3.49
CA MET A 8 17.57 7.36 4.16
C MET A 8 18.88 6.69 3.77
N GLN A 9 19.18 6.61 2.48
CA GLN A 9 20.43 6.05 1.96
C GLN A 9 21.65 6.79 2.51
N LYS A 10 21.63 8.13 2.54
CA LYS A 10 22.71 8.95 3.11
C LYS A 10 22.93 8.69 4.60
N ASN A 11 21.88 8.38 5.35
CA ASN A 11 21.92 8.12 6.79
C ASN A 11 21.96 6.63 7.15
N ASN A 12 22.20 5.74 6.18
CA ASN A 12 22.23 4.28 6.36
C ASN A 12 20.94 3.70 6.98
N ILE A 13 19.79 4.34 6.77
CA ILE A 13 18.49 3.85 7.22
C ILE A 13 17.94 2.90 6.14
N LYS A 14 17.70 1.64 6.49
CA LYS A 14 17.31 0.59 5.53
C LYS A 14 15.80 0.33 5.46
N ARG A 15 15.11 0.38 6.60
CA ARG A 15 13.69 0.00 6.70
C ARG A 15 12.78 1.18 6.39
N LEU A 16 11.86 0.99 5.43
CA LEU A 16 10.86 2.00 5.07
C LEU A 16 9.47 1.38 5.00
N ILE A 17 8.54 1.81 5.85
CA ILE A 17 7.15 1.35 5.82
C ILE A 17 6.29 2.51 5.34
N THR A 18 5.45 2.26 4.32
CA THR A 18 4.61 3.30 3.70
C THR A 18 3.18 2.80 3.46
N LEU A 19 2.31 3.74 3.08
CA LEU A 19 0.91 3.50 2.78
C LEU A 19 0.57 4.07 1.41
N THR A 20 -0.22 3.36 0.62
CA THR A 20 -0.83 3.88 -0.61
C THR A 20 -2.24 3.31 -0.81
N GLY A 21 -2.92 3.76 -1.86
CA GLY A 21 -4.27 3.29 -2.22
C GLY A 21 -4.28 1.89 -2.83
N GLY A 22 -5.41 1.18 -2.68
CA GLY A 22 -5.61 -0.19 -3.16
C GLY A 22 -5.52 -0.40 -4.68
N ASP A 23 -5.70 0.64 -5.49
CA ASP A 23 -5.62 0.48 -6.95
C ASP A 23 -4.22 0.75 -7.52
N ALA A 24 -3.26 1.19 -6.69
CA ALA A 24 -1.87 1.34 -7.12
C ALA A 24 -1.23 -0.05 -7.35
N LEU A 25 -0.54 -0.17 -8.48
CA LEU A 25 0.10 -1.39 -8.93
C LEU A 25 1.63 -1.27 -8.85
N LEU A 26 2.29 -2.39 -8.53
CA LEU A 26 3.72 -2.54 -8.78
C LEU A 26 3.99 -2.58 -10.29
N SER A 27 5.24 -2.31 -10.70
CA SER A 27 5.59 -2.18 -12.13
C SER A 27 5.30 -3.46 -12.92
N ASP A 28 5.54 -4.62 -12.31
CA ASP A 28 5.34 -5.94 -12.94
C ASP A 28 4.02 -6.63 -12.52
N GLU A 29 3.15 -5.94 -11.78
CA GLU A 29 1.92 -6.54 -11.28
C GLU A 29 0.82 -6.59 -12.35
N LYS A 30 0.37 -7.81 -12.65
CA LYS A 30 -0.81 -8.01 -13.49
C LYS A 30 -2.06 -7.56 -12.75
N LYS A 31 -2.91 -6.80 -13.45
CA LYS A 31 -4.23 -6.42 -12.94
C LYS A 31 -5.07 -7.67 -12.67
N THR A 32 -5.67 -7.72 -11.50
CA THR A 32 -6.74 -8.68 -11.23
C THR A 32 -8.01 -8.32 -11.99
N ILE A 33 -8.95 -9.28 -12.13
CA ILE A 33 -10.28 -9.03 -12.72
C ILE A 33 -10.95 -7.83 -12.04
N ILE A 34 -10.85 -7.76 -10.71
CA ILE A 34 -11.37 -6.64 -9.91
C ILE A 34 -10.80 -5.30 -10.39
N GLN A 35 -9.48 -5.20 -10.51
CA GLN A 35 -8.79 -3.97 -10.91
C GLN A 35 -8.99 -3.60 -12.38
N VAL A 36 -9.32 -4.56 -13.25
CA VAL A 36 -9.71 -4.27 -14.64
C VAL A 36 -10.99 -3.43 -14.68
N PHE A 37 -11.94 -3.69 -13.77
CA PHE A 37 -13.19 -2.94 -13.69
C PHE A 37 -13.10 -1.65 -12.87
N THR A 38 -12.36 -1.61 -11.76
CA THR A 38 -12.29 -0.40 -10.90
C THR A 38 -11.37 0.67 -11.45
N ARG A 39 -10.25 0.29 -12.06
CA ARG A 39 -9.19 1.24 -12.43
C ARG A 39 -9.62 2.31 -13.44
N PRO A 40 -10.47 2.03 -14.46
CA PRO A 40 -10.99 3.07 -15.34
C PRO A 40 -11.75 4.17 -14.58
N ILE A 41 -12.54 3.81 -13.57
CA ILE A 41 -13.30 4.75 -12.73
C ILE A 41 -12.34 5.64 -11.94
N PHE A 42 -11.32 5.04 -11.31
CA PHE A 42 -10.31 5.80 -10.57
C PHE A 42 -9.43 6.66 -11.47
N LYS A 43 -9.12 6.22 -12.70
CA LYS A 43 -8.40 7.07 -13.66
C LYS A 43 -9.18 8.34 -14.00
N LEU A 44 -10.50 8.24 -14.13
CA LEU A 44 -11.35 9.38 -14.45
C LEU A 44 -11.55 10.32 -13.25
N THR A 45 -11.78 9.77 -12.06
CA THR A 45 -12.14 10.55 -10.85
C THR A 45 -10.95 10.98 -10.01
N ALA A 46 -9.88 10.18 -9.98
CA ALA A 46 -8.73 10.31 -9.09
C ALA A 46 -7.40 9.98 -9.77
N GLY A 47 -7.29 10.19 -11.09
CA GLY A 47 -6.15 9.72 -11.89
C GLY A 47 -4.79 10.25 -11.42
N LYS A 48 -4.74 11.48 -10.90
CA LYS A 48 -3.51 12.06 -10.32
C LYS A 48 -3.05 11.29 -9.08
N ILE A 49 -3.98 10.92 -8.19
CA ILE A 49 -3.71 10.18 -6.95
C ILE A 49 -3.24 8.76 -7.30
N LEU A 50 -3.91 8.10 -8.25
CA LEU A 50 -3.50 6.78 -8.72
C LEU A 50 -2.08 6.81 -9.30
N LYS A 51 -1.80 7.78 -10.18
CA LYS A 51 -0.45 7.94 -10.78
C LYS A 51 0.61 8.23 -9.72
N ASP A 52 0.30 9.04 -8.71
CA ASP A 52 1.21 9.30 -7.60
C ASP A 52 1.51 8.02 -6.80
N GLY A 53 0.48 7.22 -6.51
CA GLY A 53 0.64 5.92 -5.85
C GLY A 53 1.48 4.93 -6.64
N GLU A 54 1.30 4.84 -7.97
CA GLU A 54 2.11 4.00 -8.86
C GLU A 54 3.57 4.50 -8.92
N ASN A 55 3.80 5.82 -9.04
CA ASN A 55 5.14 6.40 -8.99
C ASN A 55 5.83 6.17 -7.64
N HIS A 56 5.09 6.24 -6.54
CA HIS A 56 5.58 5.94 -5.21
C HIS A 56 6.10 4.51 -5.12
N LEU A 57 5.32 3.53 -5.62
CA LEU A 57 5.72 2.13 -5.67
C LEU A 57 6.95 1.92 -6.56
N ALA A 58 6.94 2.46 -7.78
CA ALA A 58 8.07 2.32 -8.72
C ALA A 58 9.38 2.88 -8.14
N LEU A 59 9.33 4.02 -7.43
CA LEU A 59 10.51 4.57 -6.76
C LEU A 59 11.02 3.66 -5.64
N LEU A 60 10.12 3.00 -4.90
CA LEU A 60 10.50 2.04 -3.85
C LEU A 60 11.11 0.77 -4.44
N GLU A 61 10.54 0.20 -5.50
CA GLU A 61 11.08 -0.97 -6.21
C GLU A 61 12.53 -0.74 -6.64
N ASN A 62 12.85 0.47 -7.10
CA ASN A 62 14.20 0.85 -7.55
C ASN A 62 15.11 1.41 -6.44
N SER A 63 14.65 1.47 -5.19
CA SER A 63 15.38 2.17 -4.10
C SER A 63 16.49 1.36 -3.45
N GLY A 64 16.45 0.03 -3.56
CA GLY A 64 17.31 -0.88 -2.81
C GLY A 64 16.98 -0.98 -1.30
N LEU A 65 16.04 -0.19 -0.77
CA LEU A 65 15.62 -0.22 0.63
C LEU A 65 14.82 -1.48 0.97
N ASP A 66 14.75 -1.81 2.26
CA ASP A 66 13.88 -2.85 2.80
C ASP A 66 12.49 -2.27 3.04
N TRP A 67 11.78 -2.01 1.94
CA TRP A 67 10.49 -1.32 1.97
C TRP A 67 9.31 -2.27 2.19
N THR A 68 8.24 -1.78 2.79
CA THR A 68 6.91 -2.41 2.77
C THR A 68 5.88 -1.34 2.51
N THR A 69 4.97 -1.56 1.56
CA THR A 69 3.90 -0.60 1.27
C THR A 69 2.54 -1.24 1.50
N ILE A 70 1.83 -0.82 2.54
CA ILE A 70 0.47 -1.31 2.75
C ILE A 70 -0.46 -0.61 1.74
N ARG A 71 -1.29 -1.40 1.06
CA ARG A 71 -2.32 -0.93 0.13
C ARG A 71 -3.67 -0.96 0.81
N SER A 72 -4.27 0.22 1.00
CA SER A 72 -5.53 0.38 1.72
C SER A 72 -6.70 0.63 0.77
N PRO A 73 -7.86 -0.02 1.00
CA PRO A 73 -9.12 0.47 0.44
C PRO A 73 -9.53 1.78 1.14
N VAL A 74 -10.71 2.29 0.79
CA VAL A 74 -11.30 3.46 1.47
C VAL A 74 -11.37 3.21 2.98
N MET A 75 -10.87 4.17 3.74
CA MET A 75 -10.81 4.08 5.20
C MET A 75 -12.01 4.78 5.88
N ASN A 76 -12.46 4.23 7.00
CA ASN A 76 -13.55 4.78 7.82
C ASN A 76 -13.31 4.47 9.32
N GLU A 77 -14.33 4.64 10.15
CA GLU A 77 -14.31 4.32 11.59
C GLU A 77 -15.21 3.12 11.94
N PHE A 78 -15.57 2.27 10.96
CA PHE A 78 -16.52 1.18 11.16
C PHE A 78 -15.86 -0.18 11.40
N GLY A 79 -16.31 -0.88 12.44
CA GLY A 79 -15.90 -2.24 12.79
C GLY A 79 -14.88 -2.30 13.91
N ASN A 80 -14.30 -3.48 14.18
CA ASN A 80 -13.28 -3.62 15.22
C ASN A 80 -11.89 -3.31 14.64
N PRO A 81 -11.18 -2.28 15.16
CA PRO A 81 -9.89 -1.86 14.62
C PRO A 81 -8.78 -2.91 14.78
N LYS A 82 -8.91 -3.86 15.71
CA LYS A 82 -7.96 -4.95 15.94
C LYS A 82 -8.20 -6.18 15.05
N LYS A 83 -9.30 -6.20 14.30
CA LYS A 83 -9.66 -7.31 13.42
C LYS A 83 -9.29 -7.00 11.98
N PHE A 84 -8.03 -7.21 11.62
CA PHE A 84 -7.53 -7.07 10.26
C PHE A 84 -6.52 -8.16 9.87
N GLN A 85 -6.16 -8.18 8.60
CA GLN A 85 -5.07 -9.01 8.05
C GLN A 85 -4.48 -8.36 6.81
N LEU A 86 -3.24 -8.74 6.50
CA LEU A 86 -2.55 -8.41 5.26
C LEU A 86 -2.64 -9.60 4.29
N LYS A 87 -2.91 -9.35 3.01
CA LYS A 87 -2.88 -10.37 1.95
C LYS A 87 -2.28 -9.82 0.67
N ASN A 88 -1.83 -10.70 -0.22
CA ASN A 88 -1.25 -10.31 -1.51
C ASN A 88 -2.30 -10.11 -2.62
N THR A 89 -3.56 -10.47 -2.39
CA THR A 89 -4.66 -10.24 -3.33
C THR A 89 -5.39 -8.94 -2.97
N PRO A 90 -5.98 -8.22 -3.93
CA PRO A 90 -6.80 -7.05 -3.65
C PRO A 90 -8.17 -7.45 -3.07
N PRO A 91 -8.75 -6.65 -2.15
CA PRO A 91 -10.09 -6.88 -1.63
C PRO A 91 -11.17 -6.58 -2.69
N ASN A 92 -12.42 -6.94 -2.38
CA ASN A 92 -13.57 -6.45 -3.13
C ASN A 92 -13.56 -4.90 -3.16
N PRO A 93 -13.87 -4.24 -4.29
CA PRO A 93 -13.83 -2.77 -4.43
C PRO A 93 -14.64 -1.97 -3.42
N LEU A 94 -15.75 -2.55 -2.93
CA LEU A 94 -16.65 -1.90 -1.99
C LEU A 94 -16.22 -2.11 -0.53
N ARG A 95 -15.17 -2.91 -0.29
CA ARG A 95 -14.63 -3.10 1.05
C ARG A 95 -14.04 -1.78 1.53
N THR A 96 -14.23 -1.53 2.81
CA THR A 96 -13.62 -0.45 3.55
C THR A 96 -12.86 -1.02 4.74
N VAL A 97 -11.97 -0.23 5.32
CA VAL A 97 -11.18 -0.62 6.49
C VAL A 97 -11.18 0.46 7.56
N HIS A 98 -11.13 0.06 8.82
CA HIS A 98 -11.04 1.04 9.91
C HIS A 98 -9.66 1.73 9.86
N ARG A 99 -9.60 3.06 9.98
CA ARG A 99 -8.35 3.83 9.98
C ARG A 99 -7.34 3.35 11.02
N GLN A 100 -7.80 3.03 12.23
CA GLN A 100 -6.95 2.46 13.29
C GLN A 100 -6.38 1.09 12.93
N SER A 101 -7.08 0.26 12.14
CA SER A 101 -6.50 -0.99 11.63
C SER A 101 -5.30 -0.73 10.71
N VAL A 102 -5.37 0.31 9.88
CA VAL A 102 -4.25 0.69 9.00
C VAL A 102 -3.06 1.18 9.82
N ALA A 103 -3.30 2.02 10.83
CA ALA A 103 -2.25 2.47 11.74
C ALA A 103 -1.57 1.30 12.47
N LEU A 104 -2.37 0.38 13.03
CA LEU A 104 -1.85 -0.83 13.67
C LEU A 104 -1.08 -1.71 12.67
N ALA A 105 -1.57 -1.87 11.44
CA ALA A 105 -0.87 -2.63 10.42
C ALA A 105 0.50 -2.03 10.10
N ILE A 106 0.61 -0.70 9.98
CA ILE A 106 1.88 -0.01 9.74
C ILE A 106 2.86 -0.26 10.90
N VAL A 107 2.41 -0.09 12.15
CA VAL A 107 3.24 -0.30 13.33
C VAL A 107 3.71 -1.76 13.42
N ASN A 108 2.83 -2.72 13.16
CA ASN A 108 3.19 -4.14 13.19
C ASN A 108 4.29 -4.50 12.18
N GLN A 109 4.43 -3.78 11.06
CA GLN A 109 5.48 -4.01 10.07
C GLN A 109 6.88 -3.56 10.54
N LEU A 110 6.99 -2.91 11.71
CA LEU A 110 8.28 -2.66 12.35
C LEU A 110 8.95 -3.97 12.79
N GLU A 111 8.15 -4.95 13.20
CA GLU A 111 8.62 -6.26 13.68
C GLU A 111 8.38 -7.39 12.68
N ASP A 112 7.33 -7.27 11.84
CA ASP A 112 6.99 -8.25 10.83
C ASP A 112 7.77 -8.03 9.52
N GLU A 113 8.74 -8.90 9.26
CA GLU A 113 9.58 -8.88 8.06
C GLU A 113 9.00 -9.70 6.89
N ALA A 114 7.85 -10.37 7.05
CA ALA A 114 7.28 -11.23 6.01
C ALA A 114 6.93 -10.46 4.71
N PHE A 115 6.79 -9.14 4.81
CA PHE A 115 6.46 -8.24 3.69
C PHE A 115 7.58 -7.29 3.29
N ILE A 116 8.85 -7.60 3.61
CA ILE A 116 9.99 -6.88 3.03
C ILE A 116 9.96 -6.99 1.50
N LYS A 117 10.10 -5.84 0.84
CA LYS A 117 10.00 -5.61 -0.61
C LYS A 117 8.68 -6.08 -1.21
N LYS A 118 7.59 -5.98 -0.44
CA LYS A 118 6.24 -6.35 -0.86
C LYS A 118 5.23 -5.23 -0.58
N SER A 119 4.13 -5.28 -1.33
CA SER A 119 3.03 -4.33 -1.24
C SER A 119 1.71 -5.02 -0.87
N PRO A 120 1.52 -5.49 0.37
CA PRO A 120 0.32 -6.22 0.76
C PRO A 120 -0.90 -5.31 0.89
N PHE A 121 -2.09 -5.88 0.68
CA PHE A 121 -3.37 -5.21 0.90
C PHE A 121 -3.90 -5.48 2.31
N ILE A 122 -4.44 -4.45 2.96
CA ILE A 122 -5.11 -4.60 4.26
C ILE A 122 -6.60 -4.92 4.10
N TYR A 123 -7.06 -5.86 4.92
CA TYR A 123 -8.44 -6.32 4.99
C TYR A 123 -8.98 -6.19 6.40
N ARG A 124 -10.22 -5.72 6.55
CA ARG A 124 -11.01 -5.95 7.76
C ARG A 124 -11.43 -7.43 7.83
N LYS A 125 -11.18 -8.09 8.96
CA LYS A 125 -11.70 -9.43 9.28
C LYS A 125 -13.15 -9.35 9.73
#